data_AF-A0A3M1HL91-F1
#
_entry.id   AF-A0A3M1HL91-F1
#
_cell.length_a   1.000
_cell.length_b   1.000
_cell.length_c   1.000
_cell.angle_alpha   90.00
_cell.angle_beta   90.00
_cell.angle_gamma   90.00
#
_symmetry.space_group_name_H-M   'P 1'
#
loop_
_entity.id
_entity.type
_entity.pdbx_description
1 polymer ?
#
loop_
_entity_poly.entity_id
_entity_poly.type
_entity_poly.pdbx_seq_one_letter_code
_entity_poly.pdbx_strand_id
1 'polypeptide(L)'
;MPTSLPNQINEILTLILGVAPQSVLDIGVGFGKYGFLAREYLEMEHGQGTYGKWTKRIEGIEAFEEYITPLHREIYDEIHIG
;
A
#
# COMPACT_ATOMS: atom_id res chain seq x y z
N MET A 1 15.68 6.93 1.50
CA MET A 1 14.42 6.17 1.45
C MET A 1 14.73 4.71 1.75
N PRO A 2 14.25 4.18 2.89
CA PRO A 2 14.41 2.77 3.24
C PRO A 2 13.63 1.88 2.24
N THR A 3 14.02 0.61 2.13
CA THR A 3 13.40 -0.33 1.18
C THR A 3 13.22 -1.70 1.80
N SER A 4 12.09 -2.35 1.50
CA SER A 4 11.78 -3.70 1.97
C SER A 4 12.74 -4.73 1.39
N LEU A 5 13.10 -5.74 2.18
CA LEU A 5 13.91 -6.86 1.72
C LEU A 5 13.10 -7.70 0.70
N PRO A 6 13.66 -8.07 -0.47
CA PRO A 6 12.92 -8.76 -1.52
C PRO A 6 12.23 -10.05 -1.07
N ASN A 7 12.88 -10.82 -0.19
CA ASN A 7 12.35 -12.07 0.33
C ASN A 7 11.15 -11.90 1.28
N GLN A 8 10.96 -10.73 1.88
CA GLN A 8 9.82 -10.47 2.77
C GLN A 8 8.55 -10.07 2.00
N ILE A 9 8.69 -9.68 0.73
CA ILE A 9 7.58 -9.18 -0.08
C ILE A 9 6.51 -10.28 -0.24
N ASN A 10 6.92 -11.50 -0.59
CA ASN A 10 5.99 -12.60 -0.80
C ASN A 10 5.23 -12.97 0.48
N GLU A 11 5.94 -13.15 1.60
CA GLU A 11 5.34 -13.53 2.87
C GLU A 11 4.30 -12.52 3.36
N ILE A 12 4.64 -11.22 3.32
CA ILE A 12 3.74 -10.16 3.77
C ILE A 12 2.53 -10.05 2.84
N LEU A 13 2.72 -10.18 1.53
CA LEU A 13 1.61 -10.13 0.57
C LEU A 13 0.66 -11.33 0.75
N THR A 14 1.18 -12.52 0.97
CA THR A 14 0.36 -13.71 1.26
C THR A 14 -0.47 -13.52 2.53
N LEU A 15 0.08 -12.88 3.56
CA LEU A 15 -0.68 -12.53 4.76
C LEU A 15 -1.80 -11.51 4.47
N ILE A 16 -1.51 -10.46 3.72
CA ILE A 16 -2.50 -9.43 3.34
C ILE A 16 -3.66 -10.08 2.57
N LEU A 17 -3.36 -10.92 1.58
CA LEU A 17 -4.36 -11.61 0.77
C LEU A 17 -5.17 -12.62 1.59
N GLY A 18 -4.53 -13.36 2.50
CA GLY A 18 -5.22 -14.31 3.37
C GLY A 18 -6.17 -13.65 4.36
N VAL A 19 -5.86 -12.43 4.81
CA VAL A 19 -6.74 -11.64 5.68
C VAL A 19 -7.83 -10.90 4.89
N ALA A 20 -7.54 -10.51 3.65
CA ALA A 20 -8.43 -9.72 2.78
C ALA A 20 -9.08 -8.52 3.48
N PRO A 21 -8.28 -7.63 4.11
CA PRO A 21 -8.82 -6.56 4.95
C PRO A 21 -9.59 -5.51 4.13
N GLN A 22 -10.54 -4.83 4.78
CA GLN A 22 -11.20 -3.64 4.20
C GLN A 22 -10.35 -2.37 4.35
N SER A 23 -9.37 -2.37 5.26
CA SER A 23 -8.45 -1.26 5.45
C SER A 23 -7.05 -1.71 5.84
N VAL A 24 -6.04 -1.00 5.33
CA VAL A 24 -4.61 -1.23 5.61
C VAL A 24 -4.00 0.08 6.11
N LEU A 25 -3.17 -0.01 7.16
CA LEU A 25 -2.32 1.09 7.62
C LEU A 25 -0.85 0.66 7.39
N ASP A 26 -0.16 1.31 6.47
CA ASP A 26 1.25 1.07 6.16
C ASP A 26 2.14 2.07 6.91
N ILE A 27 2.92 1.58 7.87
CA ILE A 27 3.75 2.41 8.76
C ILE A 27 5.18 2.41 8.26
N GLY A 28 5.71 3.59 7.95
CA GLY A 28 7.02 3.73 7.31
C GLY A 28 6.94 3.38 5.84
N VAL A 29 6.09 4.11 5.09
CA VAL A 29 5.77 3.81 3.69
C VAL A 29 7.01 3.68 2.81
N GLY A 30 8.10 4.41 3.10
CA GLY A 30 9.38 4.27 2.41
C GLY A 30 9.25 4.49 0.91
N PHE A 31 9.39 3.42 0.11
CA PHE A 31 9.23 3.46 -1.35
C PHE A 31 7.78 3.23 -1.83
N GLY A 32 6.84 2.99 -0.92
CA GLY A 32 5.42 2.75 -1.22
C GLY A 32 5.08 1.33 -1.70
N LYS A 33 6.01 0.37 -1.55
CA LYS A 33 5.84 -1.00 -2.06
C LYS A 33 4.59 -1.70 -1.50
N TYR A 34 4.40 -1.67 -0.18
CA TYR A 34 3.30 -2.42 0.43
C TYR A 34 1.95 -1.76 0.19
N GLY A 35 1.84 -0.43 0.27
CA GLY A 35 0.67 0.28 -0.22
C GLY A 35 0.32 -0.05 -1.68
N PHE A 36 1.30 -0.06 -2.60
CA PHE A 36 1.05 -0.38 -4.02
C PHE A 36 0.54 -1.82 -4.17
N LEU A 37 1.23 -2.78 -3.56
CA LEU A 37 0.85 -4.19 -3.65
C LEU A 37 -0.51 -4.42 -3.00
N ALA A 38 -0.80 -3.82 -1.84
CA ALA A 38 -2.12 -3.90 -1.22
C ALA A 38 -3.20 -3.31 -2.14
N ARG A 39 -2.92 -2.17 -2.79
CA ARG A 39 -3.85 -1.53 -3.72
C ARG A 39 -4.13 -2.42 -4.93
N GLU A 40 -3.11 -2.98 -5.54
CA GLU A 40 -3.25 -3.87 -6.69
C GLU A 40 -3.99 -5.15 -6.30
N TYR A 41 -3.47 -5.87 -5.31
CA TYR A 41 -3.93 -7.22 -5.01
C TYR A 41 -5.28 -7.26 -4.28
N LEU A 42 -5.63 -6.26 -3.46
CA LEU A 42 -6.94 -6.28 -2.77
C LEU A 42 -8.09 -5.71 -3.63
N GLU A 43 -7.80 -4.93 -4.67
CA GLU A 43 -8.82 -4.22 -5.46
C GLU A 43 -8.94 -4.77 -6.89
N MET A 44 -7.83 -5.19 -7.49
CA MET A 44 -7.80 -5.64 -8.89
C MET A 44 -7.88 -7.16 -9.04
N GLU A 45 -7.71 -7.91 -7.95
CA GLU A 45 -7.80 -9.38 -7.98
C GLU A 45 -9.18 -9.84 -8.49
N HIS A 46 -9.16 -10.89 -9.31
CA HIS A 46 -10.31 -11.44 -10.03
C HIS A 46 -10.97 -10.53 -11.09
N GLY A 47 -10.33 -9.42 -11.48
CA GLY A 47 -10.80 -8.58 -12.61
C GLY A 47 -12.12 -7.84 -12.33
N GLN A 48 -12.54 -7.77 -11.07
CA GLN A 48 -13.75 -7.06 -10.66
C GLN A 48 -13.48 -5.59 -10.34
N GLY A 49 -12.21 -5.24 -10.07
CA GLY A 49 -11.77 -3.86 -9.85
C GLY A 49 -11.79 -3.01 -11.12
N THR A 50 -12.26 -1.78 -10.99
CA THR A 50 -12.02 -0.73 -11.98
C THR A 50 -10.85 0.11 -11.49
N TYR A 51 -9.77 0.21 -12.28
CA TYR A 51 -8.61 1.00 -11.91
C TYR A 51 -9.02 2.45 -11.58
N GLY A 52 -8.55 2.96 -10.44
CA GLY A 52 -8.91 4.30 -9.93
C GLY A 52 -10.27 4.38 -9.22
N LYS A 53 -11.02 3.28 -9.12
CA LYS A 53 -12.23 3.17 -8.27
C LYS A 53 -11.97 2.21 -7.14
N TRP A 54 -11.46 2.77 -6.05
CA TRP A 54 -11.03 2.04 -4.88
C TRP A 54 -12.18 1.80 -3.90
N THR A 55 -12.20 0.60 -3.30
CA THR A 55 -13.19 0.16 -2.30
C THR A 55 -12.55 -0.12 -0.94
N LYS A 56 -11.25 -0.41 -0.91
CA LYS A 56 -10.43 -0.61 0.27
C LYS A 56 -9.78 0.71 0.67
N ARG A 57 -9.66 0.93 1.98
CA ARG A 57 -8.97 2.11 2.51
C ARG A 57 -7.52 1.78 2.81
N ILE A 58 -6.57 2.45 2.19
CA ILE A 58 -5.13 2.23 2.39
C ILE A 58 -4.51 3.56 2.80
N GLU A 59 -4.08 3.63 4.05
CA GLU A 59 -3.46 4.82 4.64
C GLU A 59 -1.98 4.56 4.92
N GLY A 60 -1.17 5.61 4.83
CA GLY A 60 0.26 5.56 5.10
C GLY A 60 0.67 6.45 6.28
N ILE A 61 1.73 6.08 6.99
CA ILE A 61 2.44 6.96 7.93
C ILE A 61 3.89 7.10 7.48
N GLU A 62 4.39 8.34 7.40
CA GLU A 62 5.79 8.61 7.08
C GLU A 62 6.32 9.79 7.90
N ALA A 63 7.43 9.59 8.60
CA ALA A 63 8.05 10.62 9.41
C ALA A 63 8.87 11.60 8.56
N PHE A 64 9.35 11.17 7.38
CA PHE A 64 10.18 11.99 6.52
C PHE A 64 9.47 12.36 5.21
N GLU A 65 8.82 13.53 5.21
CA GLU A 65 7.98 14.02 4.12
C GLU A 65 8.64 13.98 2.73
N GLU A 66 9.96 14.22 2.63
CA GLU A 66 10.68 14.21 1.36
C GLU A 66 10.69 12.84 0.65
N TYR A 67 10.31 11.75 1.33
CA TYR A 67 10.10 10.46 0.69
C TYR A 67 8.79 10.39 -0.10
N ILE A 68 7.83 11.27 0.17
CA ILE A 68 6.53 11.23 -0.48
C ILE A 68 6.61 11.80 -1.89
N THR A 69 6.39 10.93 -2.87
CA THR A 69 6.35 11.26 -4.30
C THR A 69 4.90 11.28 -4.82
N PRO A 70 4.65 11.80 -6.05
CA PRO A 70 3.33 11.71 -6.65
C PRO A 70 2.78 10.29 -6.72
N LEU A 71 3.63 9.28 -6.91
CA LEU A 71 3.24 7.88 -6.91
C LEU A 71 2.56 7.47 -5.59
N HIS A 72 3.09 7.90 -4.45
CA HIS A 72 2.48 7.60 -3.15
C HIS A 72 1.05 8.17 -3.08
N ARG A 73 0.85 9.39 -3.59
CA ARG A 73 -0.45 10.07 -3.57
C ARG A 73 -1.50 9.42 -4.48
N GLU A 74 -1.07 8.64 -5.47
CA GLU A 74 -1.97 7.85 -6.31
C GLU A 74 -2.32 6.48 -5.68
N ILE A 75 -1.49 5.99 -4.76
CA ILE A 75 -1.64 4.68 -4.12
C ILE A 75 -2.50 4.76 -2.86
N TYR A 76 -2.14 5.69 -1.96
CA TYR A 76 -2.75 5.82 -0.64
C TYR A 76 -3.95 6.78 -0.69
N ASP A 77 -4.99 6.46 0.07
CA ASP A 77 -6.12 7.36 0.27
C ASP A 77 -5.72 8.57 1.12
N GLU A 78 -4.87 8.35 2.13
CA GLU A 78 -4.29 9.39 2.97
C GLU A 78 -2.88 9.01 3.42
N ILE A 79 -2.00 10.01 3.57
CA ILE A 79 -0.67 9.83 4.15
C ILE A 79 -0.51 10.82 5.29
N HIS A 80 -0.36 10.26 6.49
CA HIS A 80 -0.10 11.00 7.72
C HIS A 80 1.41 11.27 7.83
N ILE A 81 1.77 12.55 7.94
CA ILE A 81 3.16 12.98 8.10
C ILE A 81 3.40 13.36 9.56
N GLY A 82 4.39 12.76 10.21
CA GLY A 82 4.71 13.02 11.63
C GLY A 82 5.71 12.06 12.26
#